data_AF-A0ABD4ZC21-F1
#
_entry.id   AF-A0ABD4ZC21-F1
#
_cell.length_a   1.000
_cell.length_b   1.000
_cell.length_c   1.000
_cell.angle_alpha   90.00
_cell.angle_beta   90.00
_cell.angle_gamma   90.00
#
_symmetry.space_group_name_H-M   'P 1'
#
loop_
_entity.id
_entity.type
_entity.pdbx_description
1 polymer ?
#
loop_
_entity_poly.entity_id
_entity_poly.type
_entity_poly.pdbx_seq_one_letter_code
_entity_poly.pdbx_strand_id
1 'polypeptide(L)' 'MFSGEENKKRRVYSSKYALSSLCVCSKCGDVYRRIAWNNRGVRSVVWRCCTRWENGPSACDAPTVKEEELQSA' A
#
# COMPACT_ATOMS: atom_id res chain seq x y z
N MET A 1 -2.40 15.76 -16.07
CA MET A 1 -3.18 14.67 -16.69
C MET A 1 -2.33 13.42 -16.55
N PHE A 2 -2.60 12.56 -15.58
CA PHE A 2 -1.81 11.34 -15.38
C PHE A 2 -2.33 10.28 -16.35
N SER A 3 -1.74 10.26 -17.55
CA SER A 3 -1.87 9.18 -18.52
C SER A 3 -1.32 7.90 -17.90
N GLY A 4 -2.08 6.81 -17.94
CA GLY A 4 -1.64 5.53 -17.39
C GLY A 4 -2.71 4.44 -17.50
N GLU A 5 -2.70 3.76 -18.64
CA GLU A 5 -3.08 2.36 -18.86
C GLU A 5 -4.45 1.85 -18.38
N GLU A 6 -5.27 1.56 -19.39
CA GLU A 6 -6.42 0.68 -19.38
C GLU A 6 -6.12 -0.64 -18.63
N ASN A 7 -7.01 -1.04 -17.71
CA ASN A 7 -6.93 -2.27 -16.91
C ASN A 7 -6.09 -2.28 -15.61
N LYS A 8 -6.05 -1.16 -14.86
CA LYS A 8 -5.82 -1.21 -13.41
C LYS A 8 -7.07 -0.71 -12.70
N LYS A 9 -7.69 -1.54 -11.85
CA LYS A 9 -8.85 -1.19 -11.01
C LYS A 9 -8.68 0.24 -10.51
N ARG A 10 -9.55 1.18 -10.93
CA ARG A 10 -9.50 2.59 -10.50
C ARG A 10 -9.68 2.63 -8.99
N ARG A 11 -8.58 2.64 -8.24
CA ARG A 11 -8.61 2.71 -6.78
C ARG A 11 -8.84 4.17 -6.42
N VAL A 12 -10.09 4.46 -6.10
CA VAL A 12 -10.57 5.80 -5.72
C VAL A 12 -9.73 6.34 -4.58
N TYR A 13 -9.17 7.54 -4.76
CA TYR A 13 -8.53 8.30 -3.70
C TYR A 13 -9.55 8.54 -2.59
N SER A 14 -9.27 8.00 -1.41
CA SER A 14 -10.06 8.24 -0.21
C SER A 14 -9.30 9.22 0.67
N SER A 15 -9.80 10.45 0.76
CA SER A 15 -9.28 11.51 1.64
C SER A 15 -9.31 11.14 3.13
N LYS A 16 -9.87 9.97 3.49
CA LYS A 16 -9.88 9.42 4.84
C LYS A 16 -8.46 9.18 5.39
N TYR A 17 -7.47 8.93 4.54
CA TYR A 17 -6.07 8.85 4.93
C TYR A 17 -5.18 9.45 3.83
N ALA A 18 -4.32 10.40 4.19
CA ALA A 18 -3.52 11.20 3.26
C ALA A 18 -2.71 10.38 2.24
N LEU A 19 -2.32 9.15 2.60
CA LEU A 19 -1.46 8.27 1.79
C LEU A 19 -2.26 7.20 1.01
N SER A 20 -3.57 7.10 1.25
CA SER A 20 -4.41 6.08 0.62
C SER A 20 -4.48 6.33 -0.87
N SER A 21 -4.01 5.38 -1.69
CA SER A 21 -3.85 5.43 -3.16
C SER A 21 -2.70 6.27 -3.74
N LEU A 22 -1.91 6.96 -2.91
CA LEU A 22 -0.68 7.64 -3.36
C LEU A 22 0.54 6.71 -3.34
N CYS A 23 0.61 5.80 -2.38
CA CYS A 23 1.70 4.84 -2.29
C CYS A 23 1.55 3.77 -3.37
N VAL A 24 2.30 3.87 -4.47
CA VAL A 24 2.33 2.90 -5.57
C VAL A 24 3.57 2.03 -5.48
N CYS A 25 3.43 0.74 -5.75
CA CYS A 25 4.52 -0.22 -5.81
C CYS A 25 5.24 -0.11 -7.15
N SER A 26 6.53 0.18 -7.13
CA SER A 26 7.37 0.24 -8.33
C SER A 26 7.64 -1.13 -8.97
N LYS A 27 7.37 -2.23 -8.26
CA LYS A 27 7.59 -3.60 -8.78
C LYS A 27 6.43 -4.11 -9.63
N CYS A 28 5.19 -3.95 -9.16
CA CYS A 28 4.01 -4.47 -9.84
C CYS A 28 3.04 -3.37 -10.32
N GLY A 29 3.27 -2.11 -9.94
CA GLY A 29 2.42 -0.98 -10.33
C GLY A 29 1.07 -0.92 -9.60
N ASP A 30 0.85 -1.75 -8.57
CA ASP A 30 -0.34 -1.69 -7.70
C ASP A 30 -0.11 -0.77 -6.50
N VAL A 31 -1.18 -0.32 -5.86
CA VAL A 31 -1.06 0.51 -4.66
C VAL A 31 -0.75 -0.32 -3.41
N TYR A 32 -0.10 0.34 -2.45
CA TYR A 32 -0.03 -0.13 -1.08
C TYR A 32 -1.38 0.08 -0.39
N ARG A 33 -1.75 -0.89 0.43
CA ARG A 33 -2.90 -0.85 1.33
C ARG A 33 -2.39 -0.69 2.76
N ARG A 34 -3.01 0.22 3.49
CA ARG A 34 -2.87 0.39 4.94
C ARG A 34 -3.49 -0.79 5.66
N ILE A 35 -2.75 -1.40 6.58
CA ILE A 35 -3.16 -2.54 7.38
C ILE A 35 -2.84 -2.19 8.83
N ALA A 36 -3.85 -2.26 9.69
CA ALA A 36 -3.67 -2.13 11.12
C ALA A 36 -3.19 -3.47 11.68
N TRP A 37 -2.02 -3.46 12.30
CA TRP A 37 -1.44 -4.56 13.04
C TRP A 37 -1.69 -4.34 14.52
N ASN A 38 -2.20 -5.36 15.20
CA ASN A 38 -2.29 -5.36 16.65
C ASN A 38 -1.43 -6.51 17.16
N ASN A 39 -0.26 -6.19 17.71
CA ASN A 39 0.61 -7.18 18.31
C ASN A 39 0.71 -6.92 19.81
N ARG A 40 0.19 -7.84 20.63
CA ARG A 40 0.20 -7.77 22.11
C ARG A 40 -0.23 -6.40 22.68
N GLY A 41 -1.25 -5.78 22.09
CA GLY A 41 -1.78 -4.47 22.54
C GLY A 41 -1.09 -3.25 21.92
N VAL A 42 0.01 -3.45 21.18
CA VAL A 42 0.63 -2.39 20.38
C VAL A 42 -0.06 -2.33 19.02
N ARG A 43 -0.73 -1.21 18.76
CA ARG A 43 -1.34 -0.89 17.47
C ARG A 43 -0.29 -0.23 16.59
N SER A 44 0.19 -0.95 15.59
CA SER A 44 1.07 -0.42 14.56
C SER A 44 0.34 -0.39 13.23
N VAL A 45 0.64 0.58 12.40
CA VAL A 45 0.06 0.67 11.07
C VAL A 45 1.15 0.38 10.06
N VAL A 46 0.87 -0.54 9.15
CA VAL A 46 1.81 -0.93 8.09
C VAL A 46 1.14 -0.82 6.72
N TRP A 47 1.95 -0.53 5.72
CA TRP A 47 1.59 -0.45 4.33
C TRP A 47 2.15 -1.67 3.60
N ARG A 48 1.27 -2.41 2.93
CA ARG A 48 1.66 -3.57 2.11
C ARG A 48 1.11 -3.46 0.71
N CYS A 49 1.92 -3.82 -0.28
CA CYS A 49 1.48 -3.91 -1.66
C CYS A 49 0.25 -4.83 -1.79
N CYS A 50 -0.78 -4.39 -2.49
CA CYS A 50 -2.02 -5.15 -2.60
C CYS A 50 -1.84 -6.47 -3.37
N THR A 51 -1.06 -6.47 -4.45
CA THR A 51 -0.72 -7.69 -5.21
C THR A 51 0.02 -8.71 -4.34
N ARG A 52 0.97 -8.25 -3.51
CA ARG A 52 1.67 -9.10 -2.53
C ARG A 52 0.73 -9.65 -1.46
N TRP A 53 -0.26 -8.85 -1.05
CA TRP A 53 -1.25 -9.26 -0.07
C TRP A 53 -2.22 -10.31 -0.63
N GLU A 54 -2.72 -10.11 -1.85
CA GLU A 54 -3.71 -10.99 -2.48
C GLU A 54 -3.08 -12.27 -3.04
N ASN A 55 -1.93 -12.16 -3.72
CA ASN A 55 -1.29 -13.26 -4.43
C ASN A 55 -0.01 -13.79 -3.74
N GLY A 56 0.34 -13.24 -2.58
CA GLY A 56 1.51 -13.63 -1.81
C GLY A 56 2.84 -13.02 -2.30
N PRO A 57 3.95 -13.37 -1.62
CA PRO A 57 5.28 -12.83 -1.92
C PRO A 57 5.79 -13.19 -3.32
N SER A 58 5.39 -14.32 -3.89
CA SER A 58 5.80 -14.75 -5.24
C SER A 58 5.30 -13.81 -6.34
N ALA A 59 4.19 -13.10 -6.11
CA ALA A 59 3.64 -12.17 -7.10
C ALA A 59 4.28 -10.78 -7.02
N CYS A 60 4.82 -10.39 -5.86
CA CYS A 60 5.48 -9.11 -5.70
C CYS A 60 6.38 -9.10 -4.46
N ASP A 61 7.69 -8.89 -4.68
CA ASP A 61 8.70 -8.78 -3.62
C ASP A 61 8.76 -7.37 -3.00
N ALA A 62 7.60 -6.71 -2.87
CA ALA A 62 7.53 -5.37 -2.31
C ALA A 62 7.76 -5.39 -0.78
N PRO A 63 8.57 -4.47 -0.22
CA PRO A 63 8.79 -4.40 1.21
C PRO A 63 7.50 -4.02 1.96
N THR A 64 7.38 -4.44 3.21
CA THR A 64 6.33 -3.91 4.10
C THR A 64 6.86 -2.62 4.72
N VAL A 65 6.17 -1.51 4.50
CA VAL A 65 6.58 -0.20 5.02
C VAL A 65 5.76 0.10 6.26
N LYS A 66 6.36 0.59 7.34
CA LYS A 66 5.58 1.02 8.50
C LYS A 66 5.13 2.46 8.33
N GLU A 67 3.95 2.79 8.83
CA GLU A 67 3.43 4.17 8.77
C GLU A 67 4.28 5.13 9.59
N GLU A 68 4.89 4.67 10.69
CA GLU A 68 5.84 5.45 11.51
C GLU A 68 7.05 5.93 10.68
N GLU A 69 7.64 5.05 9.86
CA GLU A 69 8.75 5.37 8.97
C GLU A 69 8.31 6.35 7.87
N LEU A 70 7.08 6.21 7.37
CA LEU A 70 6.54 7.08 6.33
C LEU A 70 6.19 8.48 6.85
N GLN A 71 5.86 8.61 8.14
CA GLN A 71 5.59 9.89 8.80
C GLN A 71 6.87 10.60 9.26
N SER A 72 7.95 9.86 9.48
CA SER A 72 9.23 10.40 9.95
C SER A 72 10.16 10.89 8.83
N ALA A 73 9.80 10.67 7.56
CA ALA A 73 10.56 11.09 6.38
C ALA A 73 10.12 12.48 5.89
#